data_AF-A0A7K9U578-F1
#
_entry.id   AF-A0A7K9U578-F1
#
_cell.length_a   1.000
_cell.length_b   1.000
_cell.length_c   1.000
_cell.angle_alpha   90.00
_cell.angle_beta   90.00
_cell.angle_gamma   90.00
#
_symmetry.space_group_name_H-M   'P 1'
#
loop_
_entity.id
_entity.type
_entity.pdbx_description
1 polymer ?
#
loop_
_entity_poly.entity_id
_entity_poly.type
_entity_poly.pdbx_seq_one_letter_code
_entity_poly.pdbx_strand_id
1 'polypeptide(L)'
;VSLLLSFAAPSAVSIMHQVSRTVDSITLSWSQPDQPNGVILDYELQYYEKDLSELNSTTVKSPTNTVAVQNLKAGTIYVFQVRARTVAGYGRYSGKMYFQTMTEAEYQTSVQEKLPLIIGSSAAGLVFLIAVVVIVIVCNRRRGFERADSEYTDKLQHYTSGHSTYRGPPPALGVRSLFVTPGMKIYIDPFTYEDPNEAVREFAKEIDISCVKIEQVIGAGEFGEVCSGHLKLPGKREIFVAIKTLKSGYTEKQRRDFLSEASIMGQFDHPNVIHLEGVVTKSSPVMIITEFMENGSLDSFLRQNDGQFTVIQLVGMLRGIAAGMKYLADMNYVHRDLAARNILVNSNLVCKVSDFGLSRFLEDDTSDPTYTSALGGKIPIRWTAPEAIQYRKFTSASDVWSYGIVMWEVMSYGERPYWDMTNQDVINAIEQDYRLPPPMDCPNALHQLMLDCWQKDRNHRPKFGQIVNTLDKMIRNPNSLKAMAPLSSGMNLPLLDRTIPDYTSFNTVDEWLDAIKMSQYKESFASAGFTTFDVVSQMTVEDILRVGVTLAGHQKKILNSIQVMRAQMNQIQSVEV
;
A
#
# COMPACT_ATOMS: atom_id res chain seq x y z
N VAL A 1 -43.80 12.14 7.27
CA VAL A 1 -44.15 11.24 6.14
C VAL A 1 -45.34 10.41 6.59
N SER A 2 -46.53 10.68 6.06
CA SER A 2 -47.72 9.88 6.30
C SER A 2 -47.51 8.49 5.68
N LEU A 3 -47.39 7.46 6.51
CA LEU A 3 -47.46 6.07 6.07
C LEU A 3 -48.91 5.80 5.65
N LEU A 4 -49.19 5.91 4.35
CA LEU A 4 -50.33 5.25 3.75
C LEU A 4 -50.11 3.74 3.96
N LEU A 5 -50.71 3.19 5.01
CA LEU A 5 -50.87 1.74 5.16
C LEU A 5 -51.72 1.28 3.98
N SER A 6 -51.06 0.78 2.94
CA SER A 6 -51.69 -0.02 1.91
C SER A 6 -52.48 -1.14 2.60
N PHE A 7 -53.80 -1.15 2.42
CA PHE A 7 -54.66 -2.22 2.91
C PHE A 7 -54.62 -3.48 2.01
N ALA A 8 -53.66 -3.54 1.06
CA ALA A 8 -53.54 -4.66 0.15
C ALA A 8 -52.63 -5.75 0.73
N ALA A 9 -53.00 -7.02 0.52
CA ALA A 9 -52.13 -8.14 0.85
C ALA A 9 -50.84 -8.15 -0.01
N PRO A 10 -49.76 -8.80 0.43
CA PRO A 10 -48.53 -8.92 -0.35
C PRO A 10 -48.74 -9.60 -1.70
N SER A 11 -47.91 -9.27 -2.69
CA SER A 11 -47.78 -10.07 -3.91
C SER A 11 -47.23 -11.48 -3.60
N ALA A 12 -47.30 -12.37 -4.58
CA ALA A 12 -46.67 -13.68 -4.48
C ALA A 12 -45.14 -13.54 -4.43
N VAL A 13 -44.48 -14.51 -3.78
CA VAL A 13 -43.02 -14.66 -3.82
C VAL A 13 -42.64 -15.25 -5.18
N SER A 14 -41.65 -14.65 -5.84
CA SER A 14 -41.30 -14.95 -7.23
C SER A 14 -40.44 -16.22 -7.38
N ILE A 15 -39.48 -16.44 -6.48
CA ILE A 15 -38.55 -17.59 -6.58
C ILE A 15 -38.13 -18.14 -5.21
N MET A 16 -37.77 -19.41 -5.17
CA MET A 16 -37.27 -20.12 -3.99
C MET A 16 -36.05 -20.96 -4.38
N HIS A 17 -35.03 -20.95 -3.52
CA HIS A 17 -33.74 -21.61 -3.72
C HIS A 17 -33.50 -22.69 -2.65
N GLN A 18 -32.88 -23.80 -3.05
CA GLN A 18 -32.42 -24.83 -2.13
C GLN A 18 -31.01 -24.49 -1.62
N VAL A 19 -30.89 -24.26 -0.31
CA VAL A 19 -29.62 -23.95 0.38
C VAL A 19 -28.85 -25.23 0.70
N SER A 20 -29.55 -26.24 1.20
CA SER A 20 -28.98 -27.54 1.51
C SER A 20 -30.06 -28.62 1.44
N ARG A 21 -29.63 -29.88 1.28
CA ARG A 21 -30.49 -31.06 1.36
C ARG A 21 -29.76 -32.20 2.05
N THR A 22 -30.47 -32.99 2.82
CA THR A 22 -30.03 -34.27 3.39
C THR A 22 -30.96 -35.39 2.90
N VAL A 23 -30.82 -36.59 3.45
CA VAL A 23 -31.73 -37.70 3.18
C VAL A 23 -33.15 -37.45 3.71
N ASP A 24 -33.29 -36.59 4.70
CA ASP A 24 -34.52 -36.40 5.47
C ASP A 24 -34.91 -34.92 5.64
N SER A 25 -34.19 -33.99 5.01
CA SER A 25 -34.45 -32.56 5.13
C SER A 25 -34.07 -31.76 3.90
N ILE A 26 -34.76 -30.63 3.70
CA ILE A 26 -34.44 -29.64 2.66
C ILE A 26 -34.50 -28.25 3.32
N THR A 27 -33.43 -27.48 3.15
CA THR A 27 -33.39 -26.07 3.57
C THR A 27 -33.65 -25.17 2.37
N LEU A 28 -34.68 -24.34 2.47
CA LEU A 28 -35.15 -23.45 1.41
C LEU A 28 -35.02 -21.98 1.83
N SER A 29 -34.69 -21.11 0.88
CA SER A 29 -34.61 -19.66 1.05
C SER A 29 -35.28 -18.94 -0.12
N TRP A 30 -35.91 -17.79 0.10
CA TRP A 30 -36.62 -17.04 -0.94
C TRP A 30 -36.44 -15.52 -0.79
N SER A 31 -36.72 -14.77 -1.85
CA SER A 31 -36.73 -13.31 -1.82
C SER A 31 -38.04 -12.77 -1.22
N GLN A 32 -38.05 -11.53 -0.73
CA GLN A 32 -39.30 -10.86 -0.35
C GLN A 32 -40.19 -10.66 -1.60
N PRO A 33 -41.53 -10.58 -1.46
CA PRO A 33 -42.42 -10.25 -2.57
C PRO A 33 -42.12 -8.89 -3.19
N ASP A 34 -42.22 -8.79 -4.52
CA ASP A 34 -41.94 -7.55 -5.27
C ASP A 34 -42.82 -6.36 -4.85
N GLN A 35 -44.06 -6.64 -4.44
CA GLN A 35 -44.97 -5.66 -3.82
C GLN A 35 -45.36 -6.15 -2.42
N PRO A 36 -44.56 -5.83 -1.38
CA PRO A 36 -44.81 -6.33 -0.03
C PRO A 36 -46.04 -5.69 0.62
N ASN A 37 -46.47 -4.50 0.15
CA ASN A 37 -47.68 -3.81 0.61
C ASN A 37 -47.80 -3.65 2.14
N GLY A 38 -46.67 -3.55 2.84
CA GLY A 38 -46.59 -3.45 4.30
C GLY A 38 -45.37 -4.16 4.87
N VAL A 39 -45.26 -4.21 6.19
CA VAL A 39 -44.22 -4.97 6.90
C VAL A 39 -44.60 -6.45 6.93
N ILE A 40 -43.72 -7.31 6.40
CA ILE A 40 -43.91 -8.76 6.41
C ILE A 40 -43.69 -9.27 7.83
N LEU A 41 -44.69 -9.97 8.37
CA LEU A 41 -44.71 -10.49 9.73
C LEU A 41 -44.12 -11.90 9.79
N ASP A 42 -44.55 -12.77 8.87
CA ASP A 42 -44.03 -14.11 8.68
C ASP A 42 -44.31 -14.60 7.26
N TYR A 43 -43.75 -15.77 6.97
CA TYR A 43 -44.01 -16.56 5.78
C TYR A 43 -44.65 -17.87 6.17
N GLU A 44 -45.49 -18.38 5.28
CA GLU A 44 -46.10 -19.68 5.38
C GLU A 44 -45.73 -20.51 4.16
N LEU A 45 -45.02 -21.61 4.42
CA LEU A 45 -44.56 -22.56 3.44
C LEU A 45 -45.48 -23.79 3.48
N GLN A 46 -46.09 -24.10 2.35
CA GLN A 46 -46.91 -25.30 2.15
C GLN A 46 -46.12 -26.28 1.29
N TYR A 47 -46.11 -27.56 1.67
CA TYR A 47 -45.44 -28.60 0.90
C TYR A 47 -46.15 -29.95 0.94
N TYR A 48 -45.95 -30.74 -0.11
CA TYR A 48 -46.51 -32.10 -0.24
C TYR A 48 -45.64 -32.93 -1.20
N GLU A 49 -45.73 -34.26 -1.11
CA GLU A 49 -45.05 -35.15 -2.05
C GLU A 49 -45.66 -34.98 -3.44
N LYS A 50 -44.83 -34.92 -4.49
CA LYS A 50 -45.28 -34.67 -5.87
C LYS A 50 -46.38 -35.64 -6.35
N ASP A 51 -46.34 -36.88 -5.87
CA ASP A 51 -47.26 -37.94 -6.25
C ASP A 51 -48.55 -37.94 -5.41
N LEU A 52 -48.65 -37.08 -4.39
CA LEU A 52 -49.83 -36.90 -3.56
C LEU A 52 -50.62 -35.65 -3.98
N SER A 53 -51.92 -35.66 -3.68
CA SER A 53 -52.78 -34.48 -3.88
C SER A 53 -52.39 -33.34 -2.94
N GLU A 54 -52.59 -32.09 -3.39
CA GLU A 54 -52.42 -30.85 -2.60
C GLU A 54 -53.25 -30.84 -1.31
N LEU A 55 -54.31 -31.67 -1.25
CA LEU A 55 -55.11 -31.93 -0.05
C LEU A 55 -54.30 -32.55 1.11
N ASN A 56 -53.18 -33.21 0.84
CA ASN A 56 -52.28 -33.81 1.84
C ASN A 56 -51.10 -32.90 2.20
N SER A 57 -51.26 -31.59 2.02
CA SER A 57 -50.18 -30.63 2.26
C SER A 57 -49.94 -30.35 3.73
N THR A 58 -48.66 -30.25 4.06
CA THR A 58 -48.17 -29.82 5.37
C THR A 58 -47.75 -28.36 5.27
N THR A 59 -47.98 -27.59 6.34
CA THR A 59 -47.67 -26.17 6.38
C THR A 59 -46.71 -25.85 7.52
N VAL A 60 -45.69 -25.04 7.24
CA VAL A 60 -44.68 -24.58 8.20
C VAL A 60 -44.58 -23.06 8.12
N LYS A 61 -44.56 -22.39 9.28
CA LYS A 61 -44.35 -20.94 9.35
C LYS A 61 -42.90 -20.62 9.64
N SER A 62 -42.39 -19.55 9.03
CA SER A 62 -41.06 -19.03 9.31
C SER A 62 -41.11 -17.51 9.48
N PRO A 63 -40.50 -16.95 10.55
CA PRO A 63 -40.40 -15.50 10.73
C PRO A 63 -39.40 -14.88 9.75
N THR A 64 -38.54 -15.70 9.13
CA THR A 64 -37.51 -15.28 8.18
C THR A 64 -37.80 -15.85 6.79
N ASN A 65 -37.09 -15.34 5.78
CA ASN A 65 -37.19 -15.81 4.39
C ASN A 65 -36.44 -17.13 4.12
N THR A 66 -36.23 -17.94 5.15
CA THR A 66 -35.50 -19.22 5.09
C THR A 66 -36.13 -20.21 6.08
N VAL A 67 -36.21 -21.48 5.71
CA VAL A 67 -36.72 -22.55 6.57
C VAL A 67 -36.09 -23.90 6.23
N ALA A 68 -35.81 -24.70 7.25
CA ALA A 68 -35.41 -26.08 7.12
C ALA A 68 -36.61 -26.99 7.36
N VAL A 69 -37.02 -27.74 6.34
CA VAL A 69 -38.11 -28.72 6.43
C VAL A 69 -37.49 -30.09 6.70
N GLN A 70 -37.85 -30.70 7.81
CA GLN A 70 -37.31 -31.98 8.30
C GLN A 70 -38.35 -33.11 8.16
N ASN A 71 -37.93 -34.35 8.44
CA ASN A 71 -38.75 -35.56 8.39
C ASN A 71 -39.33 -35.85 6.98
N LEU A 72 -38.54 -35.55 5.94
CA LEU A 72 -38.84 -35.88 4.55
C LEU A 72 -38.38 -37.30 4.22
N LYS A 73 -38.98 -37.92 3.21
CA LYS A 73 -38.59 -39.25 2.74
C LYS A 73 -37.39 -39.14 1.79
N ALA A 74 -36.39 -40.00 2.00
CA ALA A 74 -35.20 -40.06 1.14
C ALA A 74 -35.56 -40.25 -0.34
N GLY A 75 -34.78 -39.60 -1.22
CA GLY A 75 -34.97 -39.61 -2.67
C GLY A 75 -36.31 -39.09 -3.22
N THR A 76 -37.18 -38.51 -2.39
CA THR A 76 -38.54 -38.12 -2.78
C THR A 76 -38.60 -36.67 -3.27
N ILE A 77 -39.42 -36.40 -4.30
CA ILE A 77 -39.65 -35.05 -4.82
C ILE A 77 -40.83 -34.42 -4.10
N TYR A 78 -40.59 -33.26 -3.49
CA TYR A 78 -41.59 -32.46 -2.81
C TYR A 78 -41.91 -31.20 -3.61
N VAL A 79 -43.19 -30.83 -3.60
CA VAL A 79 -43.71 -29.57 -4.14
C VAL A 79 -43.78 -28.57 -3.00
N PHE A 80 -43.27 -27.36 -3.21
CA PHE A 80 -43.25 -26.29 -2.23
C PHE A 80 -43.88 -25.02 -2.80
N GLN A 81 -44.65 -24.33 -1.96
CA GLN A 81 -45.23 -23.01 -2.23
C GLN A 81 -45.13 -22.14 -0.99
N VAL A 82 -44.78 -20.87 -1.15
CA VAL A 82 -44.65 -19.94 -0.02
C VAL A 82 -45.51 -18.69 -0.23
N ARG A 83 -46.09 -18.18 0.85
CA ARG A 83 -46.79 -16.89 0.87
C ARG A 83 -46.31 -16.03 2.04
N ALA A 84 -46.30 -14.73 1.83
CA ALA A 84 -45.99 -13.75 2.88
C ALA A 84 -47.26 -13.24 3.56
N ARG A 85 -47.15 -12.81 4.82
CA ARG A 85 -48.23 -12.19 5.58
C ARG A 85 -47.86 -10.81 6.06
N THR A 86 -48.77 -9.86 5.91
CA THR A 86 -48.70 -8.53 6.55
C THR A 86 -49.88 -8.36 7.51
N VAL A 87 -50.01 -7.17 8.10
CA VAL A 87 -51.21 -6.77 8.87
C VAL A 87 -52.51 -6.81 8.05
N ALA A 88 -52.43 -6.66 6.72
CA ALA A 88 -53.57 -6.76 5.81
C ALA A 88 -53.98 -8.21 5.52
N GLY A 89 -53.19 -9.20 5.95
CA GLY A 89 -53.45 -10.63 5.75
C GLY A 89 -52.40 -11.33 4.89
N TYR A 90 -52.73 -12.54 4.45
CA TYR A 90 -51.86 -13.36 3.62
C TYR A 90 -51.95 -12.97 2.14
N GLY A 91 -50.78 -12.88 1.50
CA GLY A 91 -50.66 -12.79 0.05
C GLY A 91 -51.00 -14.11 -0.65
N ARG A 92 -50.89 -14.10 -1.98
CA ARG A 92 -51.03 -15.32 -2.79
C ARG A 92 -49.80 -16.22 -2.60
N TYR A 93 -50.01 -17.52 -2.70
CA TYR A 93 -48.91 -18.47 -2.80
C TYR A 93 -48.07 -18.21 -4.05
N SER A 94 -46.77 -18.50 -3.94
CA SER A 94 -45.86 -18.60 -5.06
C SER A 94 -46.32 -19.67 -6.07
N GLY A 95 -45.67 -19.69 -7.23
CA GLY A 95 -45.71 -20.85 -8.11
C GLY A 95 -45.26 -22.13 -7.40
N LYS A 96 -45.57 -23.29 -7.98
CA LYS A 96 -45.14 -24.60 -7.46
C LYS A 96 -43.67 -24.83 -7.81
N MET A 97 -42.81 -24.99 -6.80
CA MET A 97 -41.40 -25.35 -6.97
C MET A 97 -41.15 -26.79 -6.53
N TYR A 98 -40.17 -27.46 -7.15
CA TYR A 98 -39.91 -28.89 -6.92
C TYR A 98 -38.49 -29.08 -6.40
N PHE A 99 -38.34 -29.77 -5.27
CA PHE A 99 -37.04 -30.10 -4.68
C PHE A 99 -36.99 -31.56 -4.26
N GLN A 100 -35.81 -32.18 -4.35
CA GLN A 100 -35.62 -33.60 -4.06
C GLN A 100 -34.60 -33.78 -2.94
N THR A 101 -34.97 -34.53 -1.90
CA THR A 101 -34.05 -35.00 -0.84
C THR A 101 -32.97 -35.92 -1.42
N MET A 102 -31.83 -36.04 -0.74
CA MET A 102 -30.78 -36.97 -1.17
C MET A 102 -31.25 -38.43 -1.09
N THR A 103 -30.67 -39.28 -1.92
CA THR A 103 -30.79 -40.73 -1.78
C THR A 103 -29.81 -41.25 -0.73
N GLU A 104 -30.12 -42.41 -0.14
CA GLU A 104 -29.26 -43.04 0.87
C GLU A 104 -27.85 -43.36 0.32
N ALA A 105 -27.75 -43.67 -0.98
CA ALA A 105 -26.48 -43.93 -1.66
C ALA A 105 -25.60 -42.66 -1.80
N GLU A 106 -26.21 -41.51 -2.13
CA GLU A 106 -25.50 -40.22 -2.20
C GLU A 106 -24.99 -39.78 -0.82
N TYR A 107 -25.74 -40.07 0.25
CA TYR A 107 -25.34 -39.75 1.61
C TYR A 107 -24.11 -40.54 2.06
N GLN A 108 -24.10 -41.86 1.85
CA GLN A 108 -22.96 -42.72 2.21
C GLN A 108 -21.64 -42.26 1.54
N THR A 109 -21.72 -41.86 0.27
CA THR A 109 -20.57 -41.35 -0.49
C THR A 109 -20.05 -40.04 0.13
N SER A 110 -20.94 -39.14 0.53
CA SER A 110 -20.58 -37.86 1.16
C SER A 110 -19.94 -38.00 2.55
N VAL A 111 -20.30 -39.05 3.31
CA VAL A 111 -19.73 -39.34 4.63
C VAL A 111 -18.34 -39.97 4.47
N GLN A 112 -18.16 -40.84 3.48
CA GLN A 112 -16.90 -41.55 3.24
C GLN A 112 -15.77 -40.61 2.79
N GLU A 113 -16.08 -39.54 2.05
CA GLU A 113 -15.11 -38.48 1.71
C GLU A 113 -14.66 -37.64 2.92
N LYS A 114 -15.46 -37.56 3.99
CA LYS A 114 -15.16 -36.74 5.18
C LYS A 114 -14.41 -37.49 6.29
N LEU A 115 -14.38 -38.83 6.25
CA LEU A 115 -13.70 -39.66 7.26
C LEU A 115 -12.17 -39.42 7.37
N PRO A 116 -11.40 -39.28 6.27
CA PRO A 116 -9.95 -39.06 6.34
C PRO A 116 -9.55 -37.77 7.07
N LEU A 117 -10.42 -36.74 6.98
CA LEU A 117 -10.20 -35.44 7.62
C LEU A 117 -10.29 -35.51 9.16
N ILE A 118 -11.16 -36.39 9.67
CA ILE A 118 -11.37 -36.57 11.11
C ILE A 118 -10.20 -37.34 11.72
N ILE A 119 -9.74 -38.42 11.06
CA ILE A 119 -8.63 -39.26 11.54
C ILE A 119 -7.29 -38.49 11.53
N GLY A 120 -7.07 -37.57 10.57
CA GLY A 120 -5.86 -36.75 10.53
C GLY A 120 -5.74 -35.76 11.70
N SER A 121 -6.87 -35.32 12.28
CA SER A 121 -6.89 -34.31 13.35
C SER A 121 -6.43 -34.83 14.72
N SER A 122 -6.67 -36.11 15.02
CA SER A 122 -6.28 -36.73 16.29
C SER A 122 -4.78 -37.05 16.36
N ALA A 123 -4.14 -37.40 15.24
CA ALA A 123 -2.70 -37.66 15.17
C ALA A 123 -1.84 -36.40 15.43
N ALA A 124 -2.29 -35.23 14.94
CA ALA A 124 -1.58 -33.97 15.13
C ALA A 124 -1.54 -33.50 16.60
N GLY A 125 -2.59 -33.80 17.38
CA GLY A 125 -2.67 -33.46 18.80
C GLY A 125 -1.61 -34.19 19.64
N LEU A 126 -1.30 -35.44 19.31
CA LEU A 126 -0.29 -36.23 20.03
C LEU A 126 1.12 -35.68 19.81
N VAL A 127 1.43 -35.25 18.58
CA VAL A 127 2.73 -34.65 18.22
C VAL A 127 2.93 -33.30 18.92
N PHE A 128 1.87 -32.48 19.00
CA PHE A 128 1.91 -31.20 19.70
C PHE A 128 2.21 -31.36 21.20
N LEU A 129 1.60 -32.36 21.85
CA LEU A 129 1.80 -32.63 23.27
C LEU A 129 3.25 -32.98 23.61
N ILE A 130 3.89 -33.79 22.75
CA ILE A 130 5.31 -34.16 22.90
C ILE A 130 6.21 -32.91 22.77
N ALA A 131 5.92 -32.02 21.82
CA ALA A 131 6.70 -30.79 21.61
C ALA A 131 6.62 -29.84 22.83
N VAL A 132 5.45 -29.70 23.45
CA VAL A 132 5.26 -28.85 24.65
C VAL A 132 6.11 -29.36 25.82
N VAL A 133 6.19 -30.68 26.04
CA VAL A 133 7.01 -31.25 27.12
C VAL A 133 8.49 -30.94 26.92
N VAL A 134 8.99 -31.03 25.69
CA VAL A 134 10.39 -30.71 25.37
C VAL A 134 10.69 -29.23 25.63
N ILE A 135 9.78 -28.32 25.25
CA ILE A 135 9.94 -26.88 25.48
C ILE A 135 9.99 -26.56 26.98
N VAL A 136 9.14 -27.17 27.79
CA VAL A 136 9.13 -26.95 29.26
C VAL A 136 10.46 -27.35 29.89
N ILE A 137 11.07 -28.47 29.45
CA ILE A 137 12.38 -28.91 29.94
C ILE A 137 13.47 -27.90 29.57
N VAL A 138 13.46 -27.37 28.35
CA VAL A 138 14.45 -26.38 27.88
C VAL A 138 14.29 -25.04 28.61
N CYS A 139 13.06 -24.55 28.79
CA CYS A 139 12.77 -23.30 29.49
C CYS A 139 13.18 -23.35 30.97
N ASN A 140 12.99 -24.48 31.64
CA ASN A 140 13.40 -24.64 33.05
C ASN A 140 14.92 -24.66 33.23
N ARG A 141 15.68 -25.14 32.23
CA ARG A 141 17.15 -25.07 32.25
C ARG A 141 17.70 -23.67 31.96
N ARG A 142 16.96 -22.85 31.20
CA ARG A 142 17.38 -21.48 30.81
C ARG A 142 17.10 -20.43 31.89
N ARG A 143 16.04 -20.60 32.69
CA ARG A 143 15.70 -19.72 33.84
C ARG A 143 16.76 -19.67 34.96
N GLY A 144 17.70 -20.60 34.99
CA GLY A 144 18.84 -20.55 35.91
C GLY A 144 19.89 -19.49 35.55
N PHE A 145 19.92 -19.02 34.30
CA PHE A 145 20.97 -18.14 33.77
C PHE A 145 20.59 -16.66 33.74
N GLU A 146 19.30 -16.33 33.60
CA GLU A 146 18.82 -14.93 33.37
C GLU A 146 18.58 -14.10 34.64
N ARG A 147 18.81 -14.65 35.85
CA ARG A 147 18.63 -13.89 37.10
C ARG A 147 19.72 -12.83 37.37
N ALA A 148 20.76 -12.74 36.55
CA ALA A 148 21.89 -11.84 36.77
C ALA A 148 21.75 -10.45 36.08
N ASP A 149 20.90 -10.31 35.06
CA ASP A 149 20.84 -9.08 34.22
C ASP A 149 19.63 -8.16 34.50
N SER A 150 18.79 -8.50 35.49
CA SER A 150 17.48 -7.85 35.70
C SER A 150 17.53 -6.48 36.40
N GLU A 151 18.70 -6.00 36.86
CA GLU A 151 18.74 -4.85 37.77
C GLU A 151 18.91 -3.47 37.09
N TYR A 152 19.00 -3.42 35.74
CA TYR A 152 19.30 -2.17 35.02
C TYR A 152 18.11 -1.56 34.24
N THR A 153 17.02 -2.30 34.01
CA THR A 153 15.91 -1.87 33.13
C THR A 153 14.72 -1.22 33.84
N ASP A 154 14.71 -1.18 35.17
CA ASP A 154 13.54 -0.81 35.97
C ASP A 154 13.26 0.71 36.05
N LYS A 155 14.11 1.55 35.44
CA LYS A 155 13.98 3.02 35.52
C LYS A 155 13.40 3.73 34.29
N LEU A 156 12.99 3.00 33.24
CA LEU A 156 12.47 3.62 32.01
C LEU A 156 10.95 3.45 31.78
N GLN A 157 10.22 2.75 32.67
CA GLN A 157 8.79 2.49 32.49
C GLN A 157 7.83 3.56 33.04
N HIS A 158 8.33 4.64 33.64
CA HIS A 158 7.48 5.61 34.36
C HIS A 158 6.89 6.77 33.54
N TYR A 159 6.99 6.79 32.20
CA TYR A 159 6.45 7.91 31.39
C TYR A 159 5.40 7.56 30.33
N THR A 160 4.82 6.35 30.32
CA THR A 160 3.78 5.99 29.33
C THR A 160 2.59 5.29 29.96
N SER A 161 1.95 5.94 30.92
CA SER A 161 0.62 5.56 31.40
C SER A 161 -0.34 6.73 31.25
N GLY A 162 -1.25 6.62 30.29
CA GLY A 162 -2.33 7.57 30.08
C GLY A 162 -3.32 7.12 29.01
N HIS A 163 -4.40 6.46 29.46
CA HIS A 163 -5.72 6.29 28.81
C HIS A 163 -5.80 5.33 27.59
N SER A 164 -6.85 4.52 27.39
CA SER A 164 -8.13 4.32 28.10
C SER A 164 -8.69 2.92 27.78
N THR A 165 -9.44 2.38 28.73
CA THR A 165 -10.18 1.12 28.69
C THR A 165 -11.42 1.18 27.78
N TYR A 166 -11.59 0.20 26.89
CA TYR A 166 -12.90 -0.18 26.35
C TYR A 166 -13.14 -1.67 26.59
N ARG A 167 -14.21 -1.98 27.34
CA ARG A 167 -14.83 -3.31 27.42
C ARG A 167 -15.85 -3.41 26.28
N GLY A 168 -15.66 -4.38 25.39
CA GLY A 168 -16.66 -4.90 24.47
C GLY A 168 -16.59 -6.44 24.45
N PRO A 169 -17.69 -7.15 24.12
CA PRO A 169 -17.70 -8.62 24.10
C PRO A 169 -16.90 -9.15 22.89
N PRO A 170 -16.33 -10.37 22.98
CA PRO A 170 -15.52 -10.91 21.89
C PRO A 170 -16.40 -11.32 20.70
N PRO A 171 -15.99 -11.06 19.44
CA PRO A 171 -16.61 -11.69 18.29
C PRO A 171 -16.26 -13.17 18.23
N ALA A 172 -17.25 -13.98 17.90
CA ALA A 172 -17.15 -15.43 17.76
C ALA A 172 -16.37 -15.83 16.49
N LEU A 173 -15.55 -16.87 16.66
CA LEU A 173 -14.82 -17.70 15.70
C LEU A 173 -14.99 -17.41 14.20
N GLY A 174 -13.86 -17.16 13.53
CA GLY A 174 -13.81 -17.16 12.07
C GLY A 174 -12.45 -17.08 11.37
N VAL A 175 -11.29 -17.13 12.03
CA VAL A 175 -9.99 -17.20 11.31
C VAL A 175 -9.04 -18.13 12.07
N ARG A 176 -8.49 -19.13 11.36
CA ARG A 176 -7.42 -20.00 11.88
C ARG A 176 -6.22 -19.13 12.25
N SER A 177 -6.09 -18.84 13.53
CA SER A 177 -4.94 -18.17 14.13
C SER A 177 -3.69 -19.02 13.88
N LEU A 178 -2.82 -18.55 12.97
CA LEU A 178 -1.39 -18.83 13.06
C LEU A 178 -0.95 -18.49 14.48
N PHE A 179 -0.13 -19.33 15.09
CA PHE A 179 0.43 -19.12 16.43
C PHE A 179 1.23 -17.81 16.45
N VAL A 180 0.57 -16.72 16.84
CA VAL A 180 1.21 -15.44 17.11
C VAL A 180 1.32 -15.30 18.62
N THR A 181 2.53 -15.10 19.12
CA THR A 181 2.78 -14.76 20.52
C THR A 181 1.92 -13.56 20.94
N PRO A 182 1.30 -13.57 22.13
CA PRO A 182 0.48 -12.43 22.58
C PRO A 182 1.29 -11.13 22.53
N GLY A 183 0.88 -10.19 21.67
CA GLY A 183 1.52 -8.87 21.52
C GLY A 183 2.13 -8.55 20.16
N MET A 184 2.27 -9.51 19.23
CA MET A 184 2.72 -9.20 17.86
C MET A 184 1.50 -8.85 16.99
N LYS A 185 1.35 -7.59 16.58
CA LYS A 185 0.41 -7.23 15.50
C LYS A 185 1.07 -7.63 14.17
N ILE A 186 0.38 -8.42 13.36
CA ILE A 186 0.82 -8.80 12.01
C ILE A 186 -0.17 -8.18 11.03
N TYR A 187 0.32 -7.65 9.91
CA TYR A 187 -0.52 -7.16 8.82
C TYR A 187 -1.41 -8.29 8.26
N ILE A 188 -2.69 -8.00 8.09
CA ILE A 188 -3.68 -8.86 7.45
C ILE A 188 -4.05 -8.22 6.12
N ASP A 189 -3.90 -8.97 5.03
CA ASP A 189 -4.24 -8.45 3.71
C ASP A 189 -5.77 -8.31 3.57
N PRO A 190 -6.33 -7.11 3.30
CA PRO A 190 -7.79 -6.96 3.17
C PRO A 190 -8.43 -7.84 2.09
N PHE A 191 -7.65 -8.36 1.14
CA PHE A 191 -8.13 -9.35 0.17
C PHE A 191 -8.40 -10.74 0.77
N THR A 192 -8.05 -10.99 2.04
CA THR A 192 -8.52 -12.19 2.76
C THR A 192 -10.00 -12.11 3.15
N TYR A 193 -10.61 -10.91 3.05
CA TYR A 193 -12.03 -10.69 3.30
C TYR A 193 -12.81 -10.78 1.98
N GLU A 194 -13.98 -11.42 2.02
CA GLU A 194 -14.88 -11.46 0.85
C GLU A 194 -15.57 -10.11 0.61
N ASP A 195 -15.85 -9.36 1.69
CA ASP A 195 -16.44 -8.02 1.65
C ASP A 195 -15.43 -6.96 2.17
N PRO A 196 -14.94 -6.02 1.35
CA PRO A 196 -14.04 -4.97 1.81
C PRO A 196 -14.67 -4.03 2.83
N ASN A 197 -16.00 -3.94 2.92
CA ASN A 197 -16.62 -3.21 4.02
C ASN A 197 -16.38 -3.90 5.37
N GLU A 198 -16.13 -5.20 5.40
CA GLU A 198 -15.77 -5.93 6.62
C GLU A 198 -14.36 -5.55 7.08
N ALA A 199 -13.38 -5.57 6.18
CA ALA A 199 -12.03 -5.11 6.46
C ALA A 199 -12.00 -3.65 6.94
N VAL A 200 -12.78 -2.77 6.29
CA VAL A 200 -12.93 -1.37 6.71
C VAL A 200 -13.54 -1.29 8.12
N ARG A 201 -14.58 -2.06 8.43
CA ARG A 201 -15.21 -2.06 9.76
C ARG A 201 -14.25 -2.54 10.85
N GLU A 202 -13.33 -3.44 10.52
CA GLU A 202 -12.35 -3.98 11.46
C GLU A 202 -11.19 -3.00 11.72
N PHE A 203 -10.67 -2.38 10.66
CA PHE A 203 -9.42 -1.61 10.74
C PHE A 203 -9.59 -0.10 10.68
N ALA A 204 -10.73 0.41 10.21
CA ALA A 204 -10.98 1.83 10.07
C ALA A 204 -12.15 2.30 10.93
N LYS A 205 -12.04 3.55 11.41
CA LYS A 205 -13.10 4.19 12.18
C LYS A 205 -14.11 4.84 11.24
N GLU A 206 -15.38 4.45 11.33
CA GLU A 206 -16.48 5.18 10.66
C GLU A 206 -16.68 6.54 11.34
N ILE A 207 -16.68 7.60 10.53
CA ILE A 207 -16.88 9.00 10.92
C ILE A 207 -18.24 9.46 10.41
N ASP A 208 -18.99 10.16 11.27
CA ASP A 208 -20.23 10.80 10.86
C ASP A 208 -19.92 12.02 9.97
N ILE A 209 -20.64 12.14 8.86
CA ILE A 209 -20.44 13.21 7.88
C ILE A 209 -20.52 14.61 8.49
N SER A 210 -21.34 14.81 9.54
CA SER A 210 -21.47 16.10 10.23
C SER A 210 -20.20 16.53 10.97
N CYS A 211 -19.27 15.61 11.22
CA CYS A 211 -17.97 15.90 11.83
C CYS A 211 -16.95 16.43 10.81
N VAL A 212 -17.25 16.40 9.52
CA VAL A 212 -16.30 16.68 8.43
C VAL A 212 -16.70 17.96 7.71
N LYS A 213 -15.76 18.89 7.59
CA LYS A 213 -15.91 20.12 6.81
C LYS A 213 -14.86 20.15 5.70
N ILE A 214 -15.28 19.99 4.46
CA ILE A 214 -14.42 20.11 3.28
C ILE A 214 -14.21 21.60 2.96
N GLU A 215 -12.99 22.00 2.61
CA GLU A 215 -12.67 23.41 2.31
C GLU A 215 -12.24 23.63 0.86
N GLN A 216 -11.05 23.14 0.47
CA GLN A 216 -10.50 23.38 -0.86
C GLN A 216 -9.98 22.09 -1.48
N VAL A 217 -10.07 21.99 -2.80
CA VAL A 217 -9.44 20.90 -3.57
C VAL A 217 -7.94 21.17 -3.62
N ILE A 218 -7.14 20.19 -3.19
CA ILE A 218 -5.68 20.26 -3.17
C ILE A 218 -5.04 19.37 -4.23
N GLY A 219 -5.81 18.45 -4.82
CA GLY A 219 -5.34 17.58 -5.89
C GLY A 219 -6.42 16.68 -6.45
N ALA A 220 -6.08 15.92 -7.47
CA ALA A 220 -6.91 14.87 -8.04
C ALA A 220 -6.13 13.55 -7.99
N GLY A 221 -6.76 12.52 -7.43
CA GLY A 221 -6.25 11.15 -7.44
C GLY A 221 -7.05 10.27 -8.40
N GLU A 222 -6.67 8.99 -8.49
CA GLU A 222 -7.32 8.00 -9.37
C GLU A 222 -8.85 7.88 -9.14
N PHE A 223 -9.24 7.92 -7.88
CA PHE A 223 -10.62 7.67 -7.44
C PHE A 223 -11.49 8.93 -7.40
N GLY A 224 -10.89 10.13 -7.42
CA GLY A 224 -11.59 11.39 -7.25
C GLY A 224 -10.71 12.50 -6.69
N GLU A 225 -11.34 13.53 -6.16
CA GLU A 225 -10.64 14.71 -5.64
C GLU A 225 -10.05 14.45 -4.26
N VAL A 226 -8.88 15.05 -4.02
CA VAL A 226 -8.29 15.18 -2.70
C VAL A 226 -8.51 16.62 -2.26
N CYS A 227 -9.13 16.78 -1.09
CA CYS A 227 -9.45 18.07 -0.52
C CYS A 227 -8.75 18.25 0.83
N SER A 228 -8.45 19.49 1.23
CA SER A 228 -8.16 19.80 2.63
C SER A 228 -9.46 20.16 3.36
N GLY A 229 -9.47 19.95 4.66
CA GLY A 229 -10.64 20.26 5.48
C GLY A 229 -10.39 20.11 6.96
N HIS A 230 -11.46 20.20 7.74
CA HIS A 230 -11.44 20.08 9.19
C HIS A 230 -12.25 18.88 9.65
N LEU A 231 -11.73 18.15 10.63
CA LEU A 231 -12.40 17.06 11.32
C LEU A 231 -12.63 17.44 12.78
N LYS A 232 -13.89 17.46 13.21
CA LYS A 232 -14.30 17.78 14.57
C LYS A 232 -15.08 16.63 15.18
N LEU A 233 -14.38 15.72 15.84
CA LEU A 233 -14.98 14.60 16.55
C LEU A 233 -15.57 15.06 17.91
N PRO A 234 -16.68 14.44 18.38
CA PRO A 234 -17.25 14.77 19.69
C PRO A 234 -16.22 14.65 20.81
N GLY A 235 -16.08 15.72 21.62
CA GLY A 235 -15.15 15.76 22.75
C GLY A 235 -13.67 15.87 22.39
N LYS A 236 -13.31 16.03 21.11
CA LYS A 236 -11.93 16.29 20.66
C LYS A 236 -11.79 17.69 20.08
N ARG A 237 -10.54 18.18 20.04
CA ARG A 237 -10.23 19.42 19.29
C ARG A 237 -10.45 19.17 17.80
N GLU A 238 -10.83 20.23 17.10
CA GLU A 238 -10.84 20.23 15.64
C GLU A 238 -9.40 20.10 15.11
N ILE A 239 -9.22 19.26 14.10
CA ILE A 239 -7.93 19.02 13.45
C ILE A 239 -8.04 19.23 11.94
N PHE A 240 -6.94 19.65 11.33
CA PHE A 240 -6.84 19.80 9.89
C PHE A 240 -6.48 18.46 9.23
N VAL A 241 -7.18 18.11 8.16
CA VAL A 241 -7.15 16.78 7.55
C VAL A 241 -7.10 16.86 6.02
N ALA A 242 -6.56 15.79 5.42
CA ALA A 242 -6.75 15.52 4.00
C ALA A 242 -7.95 14.56 3.82
N ILE A 243 -8.80 14.85 2.84
CA ILE A 243 -10.05 14.17 2.57
C ILE A 243 -10.01 13.70 1.12
N LYS A 244 -9.81 12.40 0.92
CA LYS A 244 -9.93 11.77 -0.39
C LYS A 244 -11.39 11.39 -0.61
N THR A 245 -11.96 11.80 -1.73
CA THR A 245 -13.36 11.52 -2.07
C THR A 245 -13.45 10.53 -3.22
N LEU A 246 -14.46 9.66 -3.20
CA LEU A 246 -14.77 8.76 -4.31
C LEU A 246 -15.78 9.44 -5.26
N LYS A 247 -15.41 9.58 -6.53
CA LYS A 247 -16.22 10.26 -7.56
C LYS A 247 -17.58 9.59 -7.79
N SER A 248 -18.61 10.38 -8.13
CA SER A 248 -19.92 9.83 -8.51
C SER A 248 -19.82 8.91 -9.73
N GLY A 249 -20.62 7.83 -9.76
CA GLY A 249 -20.64 6.89 -10.88
C GLY A 249 -19.47 5.90 -10.90
N TYR A 250 -18.77 5.72 -9.77
CA TYR A 250 -17.73 4.71 -9.62
C TYR A 250 -18.25 3.29 -9.90
N THR A 251 -17.36 2.40 -10.33
CA THR A 251 -17.65 0.96 -10.39
C THR A 251 -17.47 0.30 -9.02
N GLU A 252 -18.13 -0.82 -8.77
CA GLU A 252 -17.93 -1.57 -7.52
C GLU A 252 -16.45 -1.96 -7.33
N LYS A 253 -15.70 -2.23 -8.41
CA LYS A 253 -14.26 -2.46 -8.32
C LYS A 253 -13.53 -1.22 -7.77
N GLN A 254 -13.76 -0.03 -8.35
CA GLN A 254 -13.16 1.21 -7.87
C GLN A 254 -13.51 1.50 -6.41
N ARG A 255 -14.75 1.21 -5.98
CA ARG A 255 -15.15 1.33 -4.57
C ARG A 255 -14.37 0.39 -3.67
N ARG A 256 -14.20 -0.88 -4.08
CA ARG A 256 -13.42 -1.87 -3.31
C ARG A 256 -11.95 -1.46 -3.22
N ASP A 257 -11.35 -1.06 -4.33
CA ASP A 257 -9.95 -0.63 -4.39
C ASP A 257 -9.74 0.59 -3.48
N PHE A 258 -10.63 1.59 -3.56
CA PHE A 258 -10.62 2.76 -2.68
C PHE A 258 -10.69 2.38 -1.19
N LEU A 259 -11.67 1.55 -0.80
CA LEU A 259 -11.84 1.13 0.60
C LEU A 259 -10.73 0.20 1.12
N SER A 260 -10.10 -0.56 0.22
CA SER A 260 -8.95 -1.42 0.58
C SER A 260 -7.76 -0.57 1.05
N GLU A 261 -7.53 0.60 0.44
CA GLU A 261 -6.49 1.54 0.83
C GLU A 261 -6.66 1.95 2.31
N ALA A 262 -7.87 2.34 2.70
CA ALA A 262 -8.18 2.69 4.09
C ALA A 262 -8.02 1.49 5.04
N SER A 263 -8.43 0.29 4.60
CA SER A 263 -8.31 -0.93 5.42
C SER A 263 -6.86 -1.33 5.68
N ILE A 264 -5.96 -1.03 4.74
CA ILE A 264 -4.51 -1.22 4.92
C ILE A 264 -3.97 -0.17 5.89
N MET A 265 -4.26 1.11 5.63
CA MET A 265 -3.79 2.21 6.47
C MET A 265 -4.24 2.07 7.93
N GLY A 266 -5.47 1.63 8.16
CA GLY A 266 -6.05 1.46 9.50
C GLY A 266 -5.33 0.43 10.38
N GLN A 267 -4.50 -0.44 9.80
CA GLN A 267 -3.69 -1.40 10.55
C GLN A 267 -2.36 -0.81 11.05
N PHE A 268 -1.99 0.38 10.60
CA PHE A 268 -0.70 1.00 10.86
C PHE A 268 -0.81 2.18 11.84
N ASP A 269 0.12 2.22 12.77
CA ASP A 269 0.25 3.29 13.76
C ASP A 269 1.73 3.54 14.03
N HIS A 270 2.30 4.53 13.33
CA HIS A 270 3.71 4.89 13.43
C HIS A 270 3.92 6.35 13.00
N PRO A 271 4.80 7.15 13.67
CA PRO A 271 5.00 8.57 13.35
C PRO A 271 5.51 8.87 11.93
N ASN A 272 6.08 7.88 11.24
CA ASN A 272 6.57 8.00 9.86
C ASN A 272 5.75 7.17 8.84
N VAL A 273 4.51 6.83 9.19
CA VAL A 273 3.52 6.23 8.28
C VAL A 273 2.27 7.11 8.33
N ILE A 274 1.65 7.38 7.17
CA ILE A 274 0.48 8.26 7.13
C ILE A 274 -0.66 7.70 7.99
N HIS A 275 -1.21 8.55 8.87
CA HIS A 275 -2.26 8.16 9.80
C HIS A 275 -3.64 8.30 9.17
N LEU A 276 -4.44 7.25 9.29
CA LEU A 276 -5.87 7.25 8.97
C LEU A 276 -6.68 7.73 10.18
N GLU A 277 -7.35 8.87 10.05
CA GLU A 277 -8.30 9.37 11.05
C GLU A 277 -9.63 8.60 11.01
N GLY A 278 -10.05 8.20 9.81
CA GLY A 278 -11.21 7.35 9.59
C GLY A 278 -11.77 7.42 8.18
N VAL A 279 -12.96 6.89 8.02
CA VAL A 279 -13.67 6.79 6.74
C VAL A 279 -15.12 7.26 6.88
N VAL A 280 -15.71 7.71 5.78
CA VAL A 280 -17.15 7.95 5.68
C VAL A 280 -17.67 7.00 4.61
N THR A 281 -18.43 5.97 5.01
CA THR A 281 -18.94 4.95 4.09
C THR A 281 -20.45 4.87 4.06
N LYS A 282 -21.12 5.38 5.10
CA LYS A 282 -22.59 5.41 5.23
C LYS A 282 -23.27 6.59 4.52
N SER A 283 -22.50 7.50 3.92
CA SER A 283 -23.00 8.70 3.25
C SER A 283 -22.28 8.90 1.92
N SER A 284 -22.87 9.72 1.05
CA SER A 284 -22.26 10.13 -0.21
C SER A 284 -21.77 11.58 -0.10
N PRO A 285 -20.54 11.90 -0.55
CA PRO A 285 -19.57 10.98 -1.15
C PRO A 285 -18.88 10.07 -0.11
N VAL A 286 -18.38 8.92 -0.56
CA VAL A 286 -17.53 8.03 0.26
C VAL A 286 -16.17 8.72 0.44
N MET A 287 -15.62 8.71 1.67
CA MET A 287 -14.39 9.43 1.98
C MET A 287 -13.39 8.61 2.79
N ILE A 288 -12.10 8.92 2.57
CA ILE A 288 -10.98 8.51 3.41
C ILE A 288 -10.37 9.79 3.98
N ILE A 289 -10.23 9.83 5.31
CA ILE A 289 -9.76 11.00 6.03
C ILE A 289 -8.43 10.64 6.68
N THR A 290 -7.36 11.31 6.28
CA THR A 290 -6.02 11.14 6.84
C THR A 290 -5.56 12.43 7.49
N GLU A 291 -4.48 12.35 8.28
CA GLU A 291 -3.78 13.56 8.68
C GLU A 291 -3.36 14.41 7.46
N PHE A 292 -3.34 15.73 7.64
CA PHE A 292 -2.92 16.65 6.58
C PHE A 292 -1.40 16.81 6.54
N MET A 293 -0.84 16.79 5.33
CA MET A 293 0.60 16.90 5.08
C MET A 293 0.85 18.14 4.24
N GLU A 294 1.14 19.27 4.90
CA GLU A 294 1.12 20.63 4.32
C GLU A 294 2.04 20.81 3.12
N ASN A 295 3.15 20.08 3.11
CA ASN A 295 4.19 20.22 2.09
C ASN A 295 4.03 19.21 0.94
N GLY A 296 2.95 18.41 0.92
CA GLY A 296 2.66 17.48 -0.17
C GLY A 296 3.70 16.37 -0.32
N SER A 297 3.93 15.93 -1.56
CA SER A 297 4.88 14.87 -1.87
C SER A 297 6.34 15.34 -1.77
N LEU A 298 7.22 14.48 -1.25
CA LEU A 298 8.61 14.81 -0.95
C LEU A 298 9.40 15.21 -2.20
N ASP A 299 9.18 14.56 -3.33
CA ASP A 299 9.86 14.87 -4.59
C ASP A 299 9.57 16.30 -5.07
N SER A 300 8.29 16.69 -5.06
CA SER A 300 7.84 18.02 -5.44
C SER A 300 8.27 19.06 -4.42
N PHE A 301 8.21 18.74 -3.13
CA PHE A 301 8.67 19.59 -2.05
C PHE A 301 10.17 19.89 -2.17
N LEU A 302 11.00 18.89 -2.43
CA LEU A 302 12.44 19.06 -2.61
C LEU A 302 12.77 19.93 -3.83
N ARG A 303 12.12 19.69 -4.98
CA ARG A 303 12.32 20.51 -6.19
C ARG A 303 11.95 21.98 -5.97
N GLN A 304 10.91 22.26 -5.19
CA GLN A 304 10.48 23.62 -4.87
C GLN A 304 11.42 24.33 -3.88
N ASN A 305 12.20 23.56 -3.11
CA ASN A 305 13.10 24.06 -2.07
C ASN A 305 14.55 23.65 -2.36
N ASP A 306 14.93 23.62 -3.65
CA ASP A 306 16.25 23.17 -4.10
C ASP A 306 17.38 23.94 -3.39
N GLY A 307 18.33 23.20 -2.83
CA GLY A 307 19.48 23.74 -2.08
C GLY A 307 19.15 24.43 -0.74
N GLN A 308 17.90 24.46 -0.29
CA GLN A 308 17.50 25.19 0.93
C GLN A 308 17.71 24.39 2.23
N PHE A 309 17.97 23.08 2.13
CA PHE A 309 18.17 22.22 3.29
C PHE A 309 19.64 21.92 3.53
N THR A 310 20.02 21.92 4.81
CA THR A 310 21.30 21.35 5.22
C THR A 310 21.29 19.84 5.02
N VAL A 311 22.47 19.25 4.77
CA VAL A 311 22.62 17.80 4.65
C VAL A 311 22.04 17.06 5.86
N ILE A 312 22.18 17.60 7.08
CA ILE A 312 21.64 16.97 8.28
C ILE A 312 20.10 16.93 8.29
N GLN A 313 19.42 17.94 7.72
CA GLN A 313 17.96 17.92 7.57
C GLN A 313 17.52 16.85 6.57
N LEU A 314 18.23 16.73 5.44
CA LEU A 314 17.99 15.67 4.44
C LEU A 314 18.20 14.27 5.05
N VAL A 315 19.26 14.08 5.84
CA VAL A 315 19.49 12.84 6.60
C VAL A 315 18.36 12.58 7.61
N GLY A 316 17.82 13.63 8.23
CA GLY A 316 16.64 13.53 9.10
C GLY A 316 15.40 13.03 8.36
N MET A 317 15.13 13.54 7.16
CA MET A 317 14.05 13.07 6.28
C MET A 317 14.23 11.58 5.94
N LEU A 318 15.42 11.19 5.48
CA LEU A 318 15.78 9.80 5.17
C LEU A 318 15.60 8.87 6.37
N ARG A 319 16.06 9.30 7.54
CA ARG A 319 15.92 8.55 8.79
C ARG A 319 14.46 8.33 9.15
N GLY A 320 13.60 9.34 8.97
CA GLY A 320 12.15 9.21 9.16
C GLY A 320 11.54 8.16 8.24
N ILE A 321 11.85 8.23 6.94
CA ILE A 321 11.37 7.26 5.94
C ILE A 321 11.84 5.85 6.28
N ALA A 322 13.12 5.67 6.63
CA ALA A 322 13.67 4.38 7.04
C ALA A 322 12.98 3.82 8.29
N ALA A 323 12.61 4.67 9.25
CA ALA A 323 11.87 4.25 10.44
C ALA A 323 10.45 3.78 10.09
N GLY A 324 9.75 4.48 9.20
CA GLY A 324 8.46 4.04 8.68
C GLY A 324 8.54 2.69 7.95
N MET A 325 9.54 2.52 7.09
CA MET A 325 9.76 1.26 6.37
C MET A 325 10.23 0.11 7.27
N LYS A 326 11.00 0.41 8.32
CA LYS A 326 11.30 -0.58 9.37
C LYS A 326 10.02 -1.08 10.03
N TYR A 327 9.13 -0.17 10.42
CA TYR A 327 7.86 -0.52 11.03
C TYR A 327 6.99 -1.39 10.10
N LEU A 328 6.88 -1.02 8.82
CA LEU A 328 6.15 -1.81 7.83
C LEU A 328 6.75 -3.21 7.65
N ALA A 329 8.09 -3.32 7.59
CA ALA A 329 8.77 -4.61 7.51
C ALA A 329 8.54 -5.47 8.78
N ASP A 330 8.59 -4.86 9.97
CA ASP A 330 8.30 -5.54 11.24
C ASP A 330 6.84 -6.03 11.30
N MET A 331 5.91 -5.33 10.63
CA MET A 331 4.51 -5.74 10.43
C MET A 331 4.32 -6.81 9.33
N ASN A 332 5.39 -7.26 8.68
CA ASN A 332 5.38 -8.13 7.48
C ASN A 332 4.64 -7.53 6.26
N TYR A 333 4.61 -6.20 6.17
CA TYR A 333 4.10 -5.49 5.01
C TYR A 333 5.24 -5.17 4.02
N VAL A 334 4.99 -5.39 2.74
CA VAL A 334 5.91 -5.03 1.65
C VAL A 334 5.24 -3.93 0.83
N HIS A 335 5.90 -2.78 0.70
CA HIS A 335 5.35 -1.58 0.09
C HIS A 335 5.22 -1.69 -1.43
N ARG A 336 6.26 -2.24 -2.10
CA ARG A 336 6.34 -2.50 -3.55
C ARG A 336 6.45 -1.27 -4.45
N ASP A 337 5.97 -0.11 -4.00
CA ASP A 337 6.09 1.16 -4.72
C ASP A 337 6.67 2.28 -3.84
N LEU A 338 7.81 2.01 -3.19
CA LEU A 338 8.48 3.04 -2.39
C LEU A 338 9.24 4.00 -3.31
N ALA A 339 8.85 5.27 -3.30
CA ALA A 339 9.46 6.35 -4.07
C ALA A 339 9.22 7.70 -3.37
N ALA A 340 10.01 8.74 -3.66
CA ALA A 340 9.83 10.05 -3.02
C ALA A 340 8.45 10.66 -3.29
N ARG A 341 7.83 10.37 -4.45
CA ARG A 341 6.44 10.77 -4.75
C ARG A 341 5.39 10.19 -3.80
N ASN A 342 5.69 9.05 -3.16
CA ASN A 342 4.80 8.35 -2.22
C ASN A 342 5.19 8.63 -0.76
N ILE A 343 6.09 9.60 -0.52
CA ILE A 343 6.40 10.12 0.80
C ILE A 343 5.75 11.50 0.94
N LEU A 344 4.95 11.69 1.99
CA LEU A 344 4.34 12.98 2.30
C LEU A 344 5.15 13.72 3.37
N VAL A 345 5.13 15.05 3.32
CA VAL A 345 5.88 15.94 4.23
C VAL A 345 4.92 16.89 4.94
N ASN A 346 5.02 16.98 6.27
CA ASN A 346 4.23 17.96 7.03
C ASN A 346 5.00 19.27 7.27
N SER A 347 4.34 20.24 7.90
CA SER A 347 4.89 21.56 8.24
C SER A 347 6.16 21.52 9.10
N ASN A 348 6.37 20.45 9.87
CA ASN A 348 7.57 20.23 10.69
C ASN A 348 8.65 19.41 9.98
N LEU A 349 8.56 19.24 8.66
CA LEU A 349 9.47 18.43 7.83
C LEU A 349 9.49 16.94 8.19
N VAL A 350 8.45 16.43 8.85
CA VAL A 350 8.32 15.00 9.12
C VAL A 350 7.86 14.30 7.86
N CYS A 351 8.69 13.37 7.38
CA CYS A 351 8.37 12.51 6.25
C CYS A 351 7.57 11.27 6.70
N LYS A 352 6.50 10.96 5.97
CA LYS A 352 5.66 9.78 6.22
C LYS A 352 5.45 8.97 4.96
N VAL A 353 5.59 7.65 5.08
CA VAL A 353 5.29 6.69 3.99
C VAL A 353 3.78 6.66 3.76
N SER A 354 3.37 6.72 2.50
CA SER A 354 1.97 6.76 2.06
C SER A 354 1.77 5.93 0.79
N ASP A 355 0.53 5.91 0.27
CA ASP A 355 0.12 5.20 -0.94
C ASP A 355 0.25 3.66 -0.84
N PHE A 356 -0.65 3.08 -0.05
CA PHE A 356 -0.70 1.64 0.22
C PHE A 356 -1.63 0.85 -0.72
N GLY A 357 -2.47 1.54 -1.51
CA GLY A 357 -3.55 0.94 -2.29
C GLY A 357 -3.20 0.60 -3.73
N LEU A 358 -2.27 1.35 -4.35
CA LEU A 358 -2.04 1.28 -5.80
C LEU A 358 -0.92 0.32 -6.22
N SER A 359 -0.06 -0.09 -5.29
CA SER A 359 1.15 -0.86 -5.58
C SER A 359 0.93 -2.33 -5.97
N ARG A 360 -0.33 -2.81 -5.95
CA ARG A 360 -0.66 -4.22 -6.23
C ARG A 360 -1.47 -4.47 -7.50
N PHE A 361 -2.17 -3.47 -8.03
CA PHE A 361 -3.12 -3.64 -9.14
C PHE A 361 -3.15 -2.43 -10.06
N LEU A 362 -2.06 -2.18 -10.75
CA LEU A 362 -2.07 -1.21 -11.83
C LEU A 362 -2.71 -1.83 -13.07
N GLU A 363 -3.93 -1.40 -13.39
CA GLU A 363 -4.62 -1.65 -14.66
C GLU A 363 -3.94 -0.92 -15.84
N ASP A 364 -4.24 -1.39 -17.06
CA ASP A 364 -3.66 -1.04 -18.37
C ASP A 364 -3.90 0.42 -18.84
N ASP A 365 -3.66 1.43 -18.01
CA ASP A 365 -3.61 2.82 -18.47
C ASP A 365 -2.17 3.22 -18.85
N THR A 366 -1.94 3.28 -20.16
CA THR A 366 -0.63 3.42 -20.84
C THR A 366 -0.09 4.86 -20.86
N SER A 367 -0.74 5.78 -20.14
CA SER A 367 -0.45 7.22 -20.18
C SER A 367 0.75 7.68 -19.34
N ASP A 368 1.20 6.91 -18.34
CA ASP A 368 2.35 7.27 -17.49
C ASP A 368 3.65 6.56 -17.94
N PRO A 369 4.63 7.29 -18.51
CA PRO A 369 5.91 6.73 -18.97
C PRO A 369 6.81 6.23 -17.82
N THR A 370 6.46 6.52 -16.57
CA THR A 370 7.19 6.06 -15.37
C THR A 370 7.06 4.56 -15.16
N TYR A 371 6.04 3.94 -15.75
CA TYR A 371 5.80 2.53 -15.58
C TYR A 371 5.75 1.77 -16.90
N THR A 372 6.07 0.49 -16.83
CA THR A 372 6.04 -0.41 -18.00
C THR A 372 5.27 -1.68 -17.69
N SER A 373 4.45 -2.13 -18.64
CA SER A 373 3.79 -3.43 -18.62
C SER A 373 4.80 -4.53 -18.93
N ALA A 374 5.52 -5.00 -17.92
CA ALA A 374 6.40 -6.16 -18.03
C ALA A 374 5.69 -7.38 -17.44
N LEU A 375 5.59 -8.51 -18.14
CA LEU A 375 5.20 -9.82 -17.56
C LEU A 375 3.95 -9.77 -16.63
N GLY A 376 2.83 -9.16 -17.07
CA GLY A 376 1.54 -9.25 -16.39
C GLY A 376 1.16 -8.14 -15.39
N GLY A 377 1.71 -6.92 -15.54
CA GLY A 377 1.26 -5.73 -14.78
C GLY A 377 2.27 -4.58 -14.82
N LYS A 378 1.85 -3.36 -14.50
CA LYS A 378 2.67 -2.14 -14.51
C LYS A 378 3.63 -2.13 -13.29
N ILE A 379 4.92 -1.86 -13.50
CA ILE A 379 5.95 -1.75 -12.44
C ILE A 379 6.73 -0.42 -12.60
N PRO A 380 7.03 0.32 -11.51
CA PRO A 380 7.89 1.50 -11.53
C PRO A 380 9.37 1.07 -11.65
N ILE A 381 9.80 0.75 -12.87
CA ILE A 381 11.10 0.08 -13.17
C ILE A 381 12.29 0.76 -12.46
N ARG A 382 12.35 2.09 -12.45
CA ARG A 382 13.48 2.85 -11.89
C ARG A 382 13.65 2.74 -10.38
N TRP A 383 12.60 2.36 -9.66
CA TRP A 383 12.62 2.15 -8.20
C TRP A 383 12.62 0.67 -7.82
N THR A 384 12.40 -0.23 -8.78
CA THR A 384 12.13 -1.64 -8.48
C THR A 384 13.41 -2.47 -8.53
N ALA A 385 13.58 -3.34 -7.53
CA ALA A 385 14.71 -4.25 -7.45
C ALA A 385 14.75 -5.25 -8.63
N PRO A 386 15.94 -5.68 -9.09
CA PRO A 386 16.06 -6.56 -10.25
C PRO A 386 15.28 -7.88 -10.11
N GLU A 387 15.27 -8.49 -8.92
CA GLU A 387 14.50 -9.73 -8.68
C GLU A 387 12.98 -9.52 -8.70
N ALA A 388 12.51 -8.30 -8.38
CA ALA A 388 11.10 -7.93 -8.43
C ALA A 388 10.67 -7.60 -9.87
N ILE A 389 11.55 -7.04 -10.69
CA ILE A 389 11.35 -6.86 -12.14
C ILE A 389 11.30 -8.22 -12.83
N GLN A 390 12.31 -9.07 -12.63
CA GLN A 390 12.51 -10.29 -13.39
C GLN A 390 11.59 -11.44 -12.95
N TYR A 391 11.41 -11.60 -11.64
CA TYR A 391 10.73 -12.76 -11.05
C TYR A 391 9.51 -12.40 -10.20
N ARG A 392 9.06 -11.13 -10.22
CA ARG A 392 7.95 -10.63 -9.38
C ARG A 392 8.13 -10.92 -7.88
N LYS A 393 9.38 -11.03 -7.42
CA LYS A 393 9.70 -11.40 -6.04
C LYS A 393 9.80 -10.17 -5.12
N PHE A 394 8.65 -9.63 -4.74
CA PHE A 394 8.57 -8.51 -3.80
C PHE A 394 8.78 -8.96 -2.35
N THR A 395 9.69 -8.30 -1.66
CA THR A 395 10.03 -8.54 -0.24
C THR A 395 10.49 -7.25 0.43
N SER A 396 10.64 -7.22 1.75
CA SER A 396 11.25 -6.06 2.42
C SER A 396 12.65 -5.73 1.87
N ALA A 397 13.39 -6.71 1.34
CA ALA A 397 14.69 -6.48 0.69
C ALA A 397 14.57 -5.83 -0.70
N SER A 398 13.45 -6.01 -1.41
CA SER A 398 13.17 -5.23 -2.63
C SER A 398 12.77 -3.80 -2.28
N ASP A 399 12.05 -3.58 -1.17
CA ASP A 399 11.78 -2.22 -0.68
C ASP A 399 13.06 -1.50 -0.22
N VAL A 400 14.07 -2.23 0.29
CA VAL A 400 15.39 -1.65 0.60
C VAL A 400 16.07 -1.11 -0.66
N TRP A 401 15.97 -1.81 -1.79
CA TRP A 401 16.47 -1.29 -3.07
C TRP A 401 15.78 0.03 -3.44
N SER A 402 14.46 0.04 -3.36
CA SER A 402 13.65 1.23 -3.61
C SER A 402 14.00 2.37 -2.66
N TYR A 403 14.27 2.08 -1.38
CA TYR A 403 14.75 3.04 -0.41
C TYR A 403 16.11 3.63 -0.80
N GLY A 404 17.04 2.84 -1.35
CA GLY A 404 18.29 3.35 -1.90
C GLY A 404 18.06 4.37 -3.03
N ILE A 405 17.05 4.15 -3.88
CA ILE A 405 16.64 5.13 -4.91
C ILE A 405 16.04 6.38 -4.27
N VAL A 406 15.19 6.24 -3.23
CA VAL A 406 14.67 7.39 -2.47
C VAL A 406 15.79 8.20 -1.82
N MET A 407 16.83 7.53 -1.28
CA MET A 407 18.03 8.23 -0.78
C MET A 407 18.68 9.09 -1.87
N TRP A 408 18.78 8.54 -3.08
CA TRP A 408 19.32 9.28 -4.22
C TRP A 408 18.44 10.47 -4.59
N GLU A 409 17.12 10.29 -4.70
CA GLU A 409 16.15 11.36 -4.96
C GLU A 409 16.23 12.49 -3.93
N VAL A 410 16.35 12.15 -2.63
CA VAL A 410 16.44 13.17 -1.57
C VAL A 410 17.73 13.98 -1.69
N MET A 411 18.86 13.30 -1.90
CA MET A 411 20.16 13.95 -2.01
C MET A 411 20.34 14.72 -3.32
N SER A 412 19.57 14.39 -4.37
CA SER A 412 19.52 15.11 -5.63
C SER A 412 18.37 16.13 -5.72
N TYR A 413 17.67 16.41 -4.61
CA TYR A 413 16.55 17.34 -4.57
C TYR A 413 15.41 17.03 -5.57
N GLY A 414 15.12 15.73 -5.76
CA GLY A 414 14.00 15.26 -6.55
C GLY A 414 14.28 15.14 -8.05
N GLU A 415 15.55 14.97 -8.44
CA GLU A 415 15.91 14.57 -9.80
C GLU A 415 15.31 13.19 -10.13
N ARG A 416 15.02 12.96 -11.41
CA ARG A 416 14.51 11.68 -11.90
C ARG A 416 15.65 10.64 -11.95
N PRO A 417 15.52 9.47 -11.28
CA PRO A 417 16.52 8.42 -11.37
C PRO A 417 16.72 7.92 -12.81
N TYR A 418 17.97 7.80 -13.26
CA TYR A 418 18.34 7.35 -14.61
C TYR A 418 17.72 8.19 -15.73
N TRP A 419 17.59 9.51 -15.54
CA TRP A 419 16.77 10.39 -16.37
C TRP A 419 17.07 10.35 -17.87
N ASP A 420 18.29 10.04 -18.29
CA ASP A 420 18.73 9.94 -19.69
C ASP A 420 18.49 8.57 -20.34
N MET A 421 17.94 7.60 -19.60
CA MET A 421 17.80 6.22 -20.04
C MET A 421 16.33 5.85 -20.27
N THR A 422 16.05 5.00 -21.26
CA THR A 422 14.72 4.37 -21.38
C THR A 422 14.54 3.30 -20.29
N ASN A 423 13.31 2.84 -20.03
CA ASN A 423 13.10 1.80 -19.02
C ASN A 423 13.81 0.48 -19.38
N GLN A 424 13.96 0.17 -20.68
CA GLN A 424 14.73 -0.99 -21.12
C GLN A 424 16.23 -0.80 -20.87
N ASP A 425 16.76 0.38 -21.12
CA ASP A 425 18.17 0.67 -20.85
C ASP A 425 18.48 0.63 -19.35
N VAL A 426 17.56 1.10 -18.50
CA VAL A 426 17.67 0.98 -17.04
C VAL A 426 17.79 -0.47 -16.61
N ILE A 427 16.94 -1.36 -17.14
CA ILE A 427 17.00 -2.80 -16.85
C ILE A 427 18.37 -3.35 -17.26
N ASN A 428 18.80 -3.09 -18.50
CA ASN A 428 20.07 -3.57 -19.02
C ASN A 428 21.27 -3.07 -18.19
N ALA A 429 21.26 -1.81 -17.79
CA ALA A 429 22.33 -1.21 -16.99
C ALA A 429 22.39 -1.83 -15.59
N ILE A 430 21.25 -2.01 -14.92
CA ILE A 430 21.19 -2.66 -13.60
C ILE A 430 21.73 -4.09 -13.68
N GLU A 431 21.38 -4.84 -14.73
CA GLU A 431 21.87 -6.21 -14.96
C GLU A 431 23.40 -6.27 -15.16
N GLN A 432 23.96 -5.26 -15.85
CA GLN A 432 25.40 -5.04 -16.06
C GLN A 432 26.09 -4.40 -14.85
N ASP A 433 25.45 -4.40 -13.69
CA ASP A 433 25.95 -3.87 -12.41
C ASP A 433 26.24 -2.37 -12.40
N TYR A 434 25.67 -1.61 -13.35
CA TYR A 434 25.66 -0.15 -13.29
C TYR A 434 24.77 0.34 -12.13
N ARG A 435 25.24 1.38 -11.42
CA ARG A 435 24.53 2.05 -10.33
C ARG A 435 24.61 3.55 -10.50
N LEU A 436 23.65 4.28 -9.94
CA LEU A 436 23.62 5.74 -10.02
C LEU A 436 24.86 6.35 -9.34
N PRO A 437 25.47 7.38 -9.95
CA PRO A 437 26.58 8.11 -9.34
C PRO A 437 26.10 8.89 -8.11
N PRO A 438 27.03 9.29 -7.21
CA PRO A 438 26.67 10.13 -6.08
C PRO A 438 26.08 11.47 -6.58
N PRO A 439 24.99 11.96 -5.97
CA PRO A 439 24.51 13.31 -6.20
C PRO A 439 25.56 14.37 -5.84
N MET A 440 25.40 15.57 -6.40
CA MET A 440 26.21 16.73 -6.06
C MET A 440 26.23 16.97 -4.54
N ASP A 441 27.40 17.27 -3.99
CA ASP A 441 27.58 17.58 -2.56
C ASP A 441 27.13 16.44 -1.60
N CYS A 442 26.98 15.21 -2.12
CA CYS A 442 26.57 14.05 -1.32
C CYS A 442 27.75 13.51 -0.48
N PRO A 443 27.58 13.36 0.85
CA PRO A 443 28.56 12.69 1.69
C PRO A 443 28.82 11.24 1.28
N ASN A 444 30.08 10.82 1.29
CA ASN A 444 30.49 9.45 0.91
C ASN A 444 29.74 8.37 1.69
N ALA A 445 29.51 8.61 2.98
CA ALA A 445 28.86 7.65 3.84
C ALA A 445 27.38 7.41 3.45
N LEU A 446 26.71 8.41 2.86
CA LEU A 446 25.34 8.26 2.34
C LEU A 446 25.33 7.53 1.01
N HIS A 447 26.24 7.88 0.08
CA HIS A 447 26.33 7.17 -1.20
C HIS A 447 26.72 5.71 -1.01
N GLN A 448 27.65 5.41 -0.09
CA GLN A 448 27.98 4.03 0.25
C GLN A 448 26.76 3.26 0.77
N LEU A 449 25.93 3.87 1.62
CA LEU A 449 24.69 3.24 2.08
C LEU A 449 23.69 3.02 0.94
N MET A 450 23.65 3.91 -0.08
CA MET A 450 22.86 3.67 -1.31
C MET A 450 23.38 2.44 -2.06
N LEU A 451 24.70 2.32 -2.25
CA LEU A 451 25.33 1.16 -2.90
C LEU A 451 25.07 -0.14 -2.13
N ASP A 452 25.08 -0.10 -0.80
CA ASP A 452 24.73 -1.24 0.05
C ASP A 452 23.26 -1.66 -0.14
N CYS A 453 22.35 -0.69 -0.33
CA CYS A 453 20.95 -0.95 -0.68
C CYS A 453 20.79 -1.55 -2.09
N TRP A 454 21.70 -1.24 -3.01
CA TRP A 454 21.68 -1.71 -4.41
C TRP A 454 22.58 -2.93 -4.68
N GLN A 455 22.90 -3.71 -3.65
CA GLN A 455 23.54 -5.01 -3.82
C GLN A 455 22.66 -5.92 -4.69
N LYS A 456 23.28 -6.59 -5.67
CA LYS A 456 22.60 -7.47 -6.63
C LYS A 456 21.90 -8.62 -5.91
N ASP A 457 22.64 -9.31 -5.04
CA ASP A 457 22.05 -10.29 -4.13
C ASP A 457 21.34 -9.58 -2.98
N ARG A 458 20.01 -9.76 -2.94
CA ARG A 458 19.12 -9.19 -1.94
C ARG A 458 19.48 -9.54 -0.49
N ASN A 459 20.18 -10.65 -0.25
CA ASN A 459 20.55 -11.06 1.11
C ASN A 459 21.72 -10.24 1.66
N HIS A 460 22.50 -9.58 0.80
CA HIS A 460 23.57 -8.67 1.19
C HIS A 460 23.10 -7.24 1.45
N ARG A 461 21.84 -6.92 1.10
CA ARG A 461 21.26 -5.59 1.38
C ARG A 461 21.02 -5.44 2.89
N PRO A 462 21.26 -4.25 3.47
CA PRO A 462 20.98 -4.00 4.87
C PRO A 462 19.48 -4.05 5.14
N LYS A 463 19.07 -4.60 6.29
CA LYS A 463 17.69 -4.51 6.76
C LYS A 463 17.37 -3.07 7.19
N PHE A 464 16.12 -2.64 7.12
CA PHE A 464 15.71 -1.30 7.55
C PHE A 464 16.15 -0.93 8.98
N GLY A 465 16.15 -1.88 9.91
CA GLY A 465 16.70 -1.64 11.26
C GLY A 465 18.19 -1.28 11.27
N GLN A 466 18.99 -1.88 10.38
CA GLN A 466 20.41 -1.53 10.22
C GLN A 466 20.57 -0.15 9.58
N ILE A 467 19.73 0.17 8.57
CA ILE A 467 19.71 1.48 7.91
C ILE A 467 19.41 2.60 8.93
N VAL A 468 18.35 2.45 9.74
CA VAL A 468 18.01 3.42 10.80
C VAL A 468 19.19 3.62 11.76
N ASN A 469 19.82 2.54 12.22
CA ASN A 469 20.98 2.61 13.11
C ASN A 469 22.17 3.34 12.47
N THR A 470 22.42 3.14 11.17
CA THR A 470 23.47 3.81 10.41
C THR A 470 23.19 5.31 10.31
N LEU A 471 21.96 5.71 9.96
CA LEU A 471 21.57 7.11 9.88
C LEU A 471 21.60 7.80 11.25
N ASP A 472 21.14 7.14 12.31
CA ASP A 472 21.22 7.67 13.68
C ASP A 472 22.67 7.90 14.11
N LYS A 473 23.63 7.07 13.68
CA LYS A 473 25.07 7.30 13.92
C LYS A 473 25.57 8.54 13.18
N MET A 474 25.17 8.73 11.92
CA MET A 474 25.53 9.91 11.13
C MET A 474 24.94 11.20 11.73
N ILE A 475 23.70 11.16 12.21
CA ILE A 475 23.05 12.31 12.86
C ILE A 475 23.76 12.67 14.17
N ARG A 476 24.12 11.67 14.98
CA ARG A 476 24.85 11.90 16.25
C ARG A 476 26.30 12.36 16.05
N ASN A 477 26.90 12.07 14.90
CA ASN A 477 28.25 12.54 14.55
C ASN A 477 28.27 13.25 13.18
N PRO A 478 27.80 14.51 13.10
CA PRO A 478 27.71 15.24 11.83
C PRO A 478 29.06 15.41 11.10
N ASN A 479 30.19 15.23 11.78
CA ASN A 479 31.50 15.26 11.13
C ASN A 479 31.67 14.12 10.10
N SER A 480 30.98 12.99 10.25
CA SER A 480 30.98 11.92 9.24
C SER A 480 30.32 12.34 7.93
N LEU A 481 29.50 13.39 7.95
CA LEU A 481 28.82 13.95 6.78
C LEU A 481 29.66 15.01 6.04
N LYS A 482 30.85 15.36 6.56
CA LYS A 482 31.75 16.35 5.92
C LYS A 482 32.71 15.73 4.90
N ALA A 483 32.84 14.41 4.88
CA ALA A 483 33.69 13.70 3.92
C ALA A 483 33.00 13.70 2.53
N MET A 484 33.27 14.77 1.77
CA MET A 484 32.95 14.84 0.35
C MET A 484 33.80 13.81 -0.40
N ALA A 485 33.25 13.19 -1.43
CA ALA A 485 34.04 12.42 -2.38
C ALA A 485 35.15 13.34 -2.92
N PRO A 486 36.44 13.00 -2.79
CA PRO A 486 37.33 13.32 -3.89
C PRO A 486 36.70 12.65 -5.12
N LEU A 487 36.73 13.28 -6.29
CA LEU A 487 36.64 12.50 -7.53
C LEU A 487 37.73 11.43 -7.43
N SER A 488 37.37 10.21 -7.03
CA SER A 488 38.34 9.24 -6.56
C SER A 488 39.04 8.63 -7.75
N SER A 489 40.30 9.01 -7.88
CA SER A 489 41.38 8.19 -8.37
C SER A 489 41.32 6.77 -7.80
N GLY A 490 41.40 5.79 -8.70
CA GLY A 490 42.15 4.55 -8.48
C GLY A 490 41.43 3.35 -7.86
N MET A 491 40.57 2.68 -8.63
CA MET A 491 40.56 1.21 -8.73
C MET A 491 40.19 0.81 -10.18
N ASN A 492 41.13 0.15 -10.86
CA ASN A 492 41.04 -0.23 -12.28
C ASN A 492 39.89 -1.22 -12.54
N LEU A 493 38.84 -0.75 -13.23
CA LEU A 493 38.05 -1.57 -14.15
C LEU A 493 38.26 -1.01 -15.57
N PRO A 494 38.71 -1.83 -16.54
CA PRO A 494 39.06 -1.35 -17.87
C PRO A 494 37.80 -1.24 -18.72
N LEU A 495 37.03 -0.15 -18.58
CA LEU A 495 36.09 0.30 -19.63
C LEU A 495 35.52 1.72 -19.50
N LEU A 496 35.83 2.50 -18.45
CA LEU A 496 35.43 3.92 -18.39
C LEU A 496 36.52 4.76 -17.71
N ASP A 497 37.44 5.25 -18.54
CA ASP A 497 38.34 6.34 -18.20
C ASP A 497 37.53 7.65 -18.08
N ARG A 498 37.50 8.25 -16.90
CA ARG A 498 37.02 9.62 -16.64
C ARG A 498 37.81 10.21 -15.47
N THR A 499 39.07 10.53 -15.73
CA THR A 499 39.70 11.69 -15.06
C THR A 499 38.86 12.94 -15.34
N ILE A 500 38.92 13.92 -14.43
CA ILE A 500 38.44 15.29 -14.67
C ILE A 500 38.80 15.66 -16.12
N PRO A 501 37.83 15.99 -16.98
CA PRO A 501 38.19 16.32 -18.34
C PRO A 501 39.08 17.55 -18.32
N ASP A 502 40.26 17.44 -18.92
CA ASP A 502 41.06 18.61 -19.21
C ASP A 502 40.24 19.44 -20.20
N TYR A 503 39.70 20.58 -19.79
CA TYR A 503 38.78 21.33 -20.65
C TYR A 503 39.51 21.97 -21.85
N THR A 504 40.85 21.90 -21.87
CA THR A 504 41.68 22.22 -23.04
C THR A 504 41.70 21.11 -24.10
N SER A 505 41.19 19.92 -23.78
CA SER A 505 41.17 18.75 -24.67
C SER A 505 39.90 18.60 -25.51
N PHE A 506 38.86 19.40 -25.25
CA PHE A 506 37.64 19.40 -26.05
C PHE A 506 37.75 20.35 -27.23
N ASN A 507 37.42 19.87 -28.43
CA ASN A 507 37.46 20.69 -29.63
C ASN A 507 36.10 21.34 -29.94
N THR A 508 35.01 20.85 -29.33
CA THR A 508 33.65 21.34 -29.58
C THR A 508 32.80 21.39 -28.31
N VAL A 509 31.80 22.28 -28.32
CA VAL A 509 30.77 22.36 -27.25
C VAL A 509 29.98 21.04 -27.15
N ASP A 510 29.79 20.32 -28.25
CA ASP A 510 29.11 19.03 -28.28
C ASP A 510 29.86 17.95 -27.49
N GLU A 511 31.19 17.85 -27.67
CA GLU A 511 32.04 16.94 -26.90
C GLU A 511 32.04 17.27 -25.41
N TRP A 512 32.03 18.56 -25.07
CA TRP A 512 31.91 19.01 -23.68
C TRP A 512 30.55 18.63 -23.08
N LEU A 513 29.44 18.84 -23.82
CA LEU A 513 28.11 18.42 -23.40
C LEU A 513 28.04 16.91 -23.20
N ASP A 514 28.64 16.09 -24.07
CA ASP A 514 28.75 14.64 -23.88
C ASP A 514 29.54 14.29 -22.60
N ALA A 515 30.64 15.00 -22.36
CA ALA A 515 31.50 14.76 -21.21
C ALA A 515 30.76 15.02 -19.89
N ILE A 516 29.99 16.11 -19.80
CA ILE A 516 29.17 16.38 -18.62
C ILE A 516 27.82 15.65 -18.62
N LYS A 517 27.58 14.74 -19.57
CA LYS A 517 26.32 14.00 -19.74
C LYS A 517 25.14 14.95 -19.85
N MET A 518 25.24 15.91 -20.76
CA MET A 518 24.23 16.92 -21.14
C MET A 518 24.02 16.94 -22.66
N SER A 519 24.29 15.82 -23.33
CA SER A 519 24.23 15.64 -24.78
C SER A 519 22.89 15.99 -25.41
N GLN A 520 21.79 15.83 -24.66
CA GLN A 520 20.44 16.20 -25.08
C GLN A 520 20.25 17.70 -25.38
N TYR A 521 21.15 18.55 -24.88
CA TYR A 521 21.07 20.00 -25.08
C TYR A 521 21.91 20.49 -26.27
N LYS A 522 22.59 19.60 -27.02
CA LYS A 522 23.46 19.97 -28.15
C LYS A 522 22.75 20.84 -29.19
N GLU A 523 21.61 20.38 -29.68
CA GLU A 523 20.82 21.13 -30.68
C GLU A 523 20.33 22.46 -30.10
N SER A 524 19.98 22.50 -28.82
CA SER A 524 19.53 23.72 -28.15
C SER A 524 20.65 24.74 -28.00
N PHE A 525 21.86 24.30 -27.62
CA PHE A 525 23.05 25.16 -27.54
C PHE A 525 23.44 25.69 -28.93
N ALA A 526 23.45 24.81 -29.94
CA ALA A 526 23.77 25.18 -31.31
C ALA A 526 22.76 26.18 -31.90
N SER A 527 21.45 25.93 -31.72
CA SER A 527 20.39 26.82 -32.23
C SER A 527 20.34 28.18 -31.52
N ALA A 528 20.80 28.26 -30.27
CA ALA A 528 20.91 29.50 -29.52
C ALA A 528 22.25 30.24 -29.73
N GLY A 529 23.14 29.71 -30.57
CA GLY A 529 24.43 30.36 -30.91
C GLY A 529 25.58 30.08 -29.93
N PHE A 530 25.42 29.15 -28.99
CA PHE A 530 26.46 28.73 -28.05
C PHE A 530 27.33 27.62 -28.64
N THR A 531 28.05 27.94 -29.72
CA THR A 531 28.84 26.95 -30.50
C THR A 531 30.33 26.93 -30.19
N THR A 532 30.85 27.91 -29.44
CA THR A 532 32.26 28.00 -29.05
C THR A 532 32.43 28.15 -27.53
N PHE A 533 33.58 27.72 -27.02
CA PHE A 533 33.89 27.82 -25.59
C PHE A 533 33.99 29.26 -25.10
N ASP A 534 34.39 30.22 -25.92
CA ASP A 534 34.39 31.64 -25.55
C ASP A 534 32.98 32.13 -25.17
N VAL A 535 31.98 31.78 -25.97
CA VAL A 535 30.58 32.19 -25.76
C VAL A 535 29.94 31.38 -24.64
N VAL A 536 30.19 30.06 -24.58
CA VAL A 536 29.73 29.19 -23.50
C VAL A 536 30.31 29.62 -22.15
N SER A 537 31.58 30.03 -22.13
CA SER A 537 32.23 30.53 -20.93
C SER A 537 31.55 31.79 -20.41
N GLN A 538 30.81 32.56 -21.20
CA GLN A 538 30.16 33.80 -20.74
C GLN A 538 28.70 33.61 -20.33
N MET A 539 28.15 32.39 -20.49
CA MET A 539 26.74 32.13 -20.21
C MET A 539 26.36 32.47 -18.76
N THR A 540 25.17 33.04 -18.65
CA THR A 540 24.49 33.28 -17.38
C THR A 540 23.42 32.21 -17.13
N VAL A 541 22.85 32.20 -15.93
CA VAL A 541 21.70 31.35 -15.58
C VAL A 541 20.52 31.60 -16.53
N GLU A 542 20.30 32.86 -16.92
CA GLU A 542 19.23 33.27 -17.83
C GLU A 542 19.43 32.73 -19.25
N ASP A 543 20.66 32.64 -19.71
CA ASP A 543 20.99 32.08 -21.03
C ASP A 543 20.74 30.56 -21.05
N ILE A 544 21.11 29.87 -19.97
CA ILE A 544 20.87 28.42 -19.84
C ILE A 544 19.36 28.11 -19.84
N LEU A 545 18.56 28.94 -19.16
CA LEU A 545 17.10 28.86 -19.22
C LEU A 545 16.56 29.11 -20.63
N ARG A 546 17.11 30.10 -21.34
CA ARG A 546 16.72 30.44 -22.72
C ARG A 546 17.03 29.32 -23.72
N VAL A 547 18.08 28.55 -23.45
CA VAL A 547 18.47 27.35 -24.20
C VAL A 547 17.55 26.15 -23.89
N GLY A 548 16.55 26.31 -23.02
CA GLY A 548 15.57 25.24 -22.73
C GLY A 548 16.05 24.25 -21.66
N VAL A 549 17.12 24.56 -20.93
CA VAL A 549 17.53 23.78 -19.77
C VAL A 549 16.68 24.20 -18.57
N THR A 550 15.52 23.57 -18.42
CA THR A 550 14.54 23.91 -17.36
C THR A 550 14.78 23.15 -16.05
N LEU A 551 15.52 22.04 -16.09
CA LEU A 551 15.82 21.23 -14.91
C LEU A 551 16.95 21.88 -14.11
N ALA A 552 16.66 22.29 -12.86
CA ALA A 552 17.61 22.99 -11.98
C ALA A 552 18.93 22.23 -11.77
N GLY A 553 18.87 20.90 -11.61
CA GLY A 553 20.06 20.05 -11.51
C GLY A 553 20.95 20.10 -12.77
N HIS A 554 20.34 20.14 -13.95
CA HIS A 554 21.06 20.31 -15.20
C HIS A 554 21.66 21.71 -15.33
N GLN A 555 20.91 22.74 -14.92
CA GLN A 555 21.41 24.11 -14.87
C GLN A 555 22.65 24.20 -13.97
N LYS A 556 22.58 23.68 -12.74
CA LYS A 556 23.69 23.66 -11.78
C LYS A 556 24.89 22.89 -12.33
N LYS A 557 24.68 21.73 -12.97
CA LYS A 557 25.75 20.93 -13.57
C LYS A 557 26.47 21.66 -14.71
N ILE A 558 25.70 22.30 -15.60
CA ILE A 558 26.23 23.09 -16.71
C ILE A 558 26.97 24.32 -16.19
N LEU A 559 26.38 25.07 -15.24
CA LEU A 559 26.98 26.26 -14.65
C LEU A 559 28.29 25.96 -13.92
N ASN A 560 28.33 24.89 -13.12
CA ASN A 560 29.55 24.51 -12.41
C ASN A 560 30.63 24.06 -13.39
N SER A 561 30.27 23.35 -14.45
CA SER A 561 31.22 23.00 -15.52
C SER A 561 31.77 24.24 -16.24
N ILE A 562 30.92 25.24 -16.50
CA ILE A 562 31.33 26.54 -17.06
C ILE A 562 32.27 27.29 -16.10
N GLN A 563 32.02 27.25 -14.78
CA GLN A 563 32.91 27.88 -13.79
C GLN A 563 34.30 27.22 -13.76
N VAL A 564 34.36 25.89 -13.83
CA VAL A 564 35.63 25.14 -13.91
C VAL A 564 36.35 25.47 -15.23
N MET A 565 35.61 25.51 -16.34
CA MET A 565 36.14 25.91 -17.66
C MET A 565 36.73 27.33 -17.63
N ARG A 566 36.03 28.31 -17.04
CA ARG A 566 36.55 29.69 -16.83
C ARG A 566 37.86 29.70 -16.05
N ALA A 567 37.91 28.93 -14.95
CA ALA A 567 39.08 28.88 -14.09
C ALA A 567 40.31 28.32 -14.82
N GLN A 568 40.12 27.31 -15.67
CA GLN A 568 41.20 26.73 -16.48
C GLN A 568 41.63 27.64 -17.64
N MET A 569 40.68 28.26 -18.36
CA MET A 569 40.99 29.20 -19.44
C MET A 569 41.79 30.42 -18.95
N ASN A 570 41.47 30.93 -17.75
CA ASN A 570 42.19 32.05 -17.13
C ASN A 570 43.61 31.66 -16.68
N GLN A 571 43.85 30.40 -16.30
CA GLN A 571 45.20 29.94 -15.95
C GLN A 571 46.14 29.89 -17.16
N ILE A 572 45.61 29.58 -18.35
CA ILE A 572 46.41 29.49 -19.59
C ILE A 572 46.81 30.89 -20.09
N GLN A 573 45.92 31.88 -20.00
CA GLN A 573 46.24 33.27 -20.36
C GLN A 573 47.26 33.94 -19.42
N SER A 574 47.40 33.46 -18.18
CA SER A 574 48.36 34.03 -17.20
C SER A 574 49.81 33.56 -17.38
N VAL A 575 50.07 32.61 -18.30
CA VAL A 575 51.41 32.06 -18.58
C VAL A 575 52.06 32.71 -19.81
N GLU A 576 51.31 33.46 -20.62
CA GLU A 576 51.84 34.28 -21.72
C GLU A 576 51.83 35.77 -21.34
N VAL A 577 52.77 36.19 -20.48
CA VAL A 577 53.21 37.61 -20.35
C VAL A 577 54.71 37.66 -20.18
#